data_AF-A0A428GF86-F1
#
_entry.id   AF-A0A428GF86-F1
#
_cell.length_a   1.000
_cell.length_b   1.000
_cell.length_c   1.000
_cell.angle_alpha   90.00
_cell.angle_beta   90.00
_cell.angle_gamma   90.00
#
_symmetry.space_group_name_H-M   'P 1'
#
loop_
_entity.id
_entity.type
_entity.pdbx_description
1 polymer ?
#
loop_
_entity_poly.entity_id
_entity_poly.type
_entity_poly.pdbx_seq_one_letter_code
_entity_poly.pdbx_strand_id
1 'polypeptide(L)'
;MTVENLLLDKADWYFEDALTNYLYSYQLQNEELTKDDYREIHRWAANHIGFFVTWLIQHDAKEMMTPDEETSLQSVKDEQTLGVDYVLDWCDGKLGTMDVKRDFQAFVNDYYEHQYMKDYSEFVVNDLYDLPLEFLGSWEDYHLFAPVIDQAYADYLAGKRFH
;
A
#
# COMPACT_ATOMS: atom_id res chain seq x y z
N MET A 1 16.01 -17.12 16.18
CA MET A 1 15.43 -15.78 16.28
C MET A 1 13.98 -15.92 15.89
N THR A 2 13.07 -15.74 16.86
CA THR A 2 11.65 -15.57 16.60
C THR A 2 11.49 -14.26 15.84
N VAL A 3 10.94 -14.32 14.62
CA VAL A 3 10.56 -13.11 13.88
C VAL A 3 9.44 -12.47 14.69
N GLU A 4 9.66 -11.26 15.21
CA GLU A 4 8.57 -10.49 15.82
C GLU A 4 7.60 -10.10 14.72
N ASN A 5 6.34 -10.47 14.90
CA ASN A 5 5.25 -10.00 14.05
C ASN A 5 4.97 -8.55 14.43
N LEU A 6 5.53 -7.62 13.67
CA LEU A 6 5.33 -6.19 13.83
C LEU A 6 4.29 -5.72 12.82
N LEU A 7 3.28 -5.00 13.29
CA LEU A 7 2.35 -4.27 12.44
C LEU A 7 3.08 -3.01 11.93
N LEU A 8 3.30 -2.95 10.62
CA LEU A 8 3.97 -1.83 9.96
C LEU A 8 2.97 -0.73 9.63
N ASP A 9 1.80 -1.10 9.12
CA ASP A 9 0.77 -0.14 8.72
C ASP A 9 -0.64 -0.72 8.75
N LYS A 10 -1.64 0.17 8.81
CA LYS A 10 -3.05 -0.21 8.80
C LYS A 10 -3.96 0.90 8.27
N ALA A 11 -4.82 0.55 7.32
CA ALA A 11 -5.80 1.45 6.70
C ALA A 11 -6.67 2.21 7.72
N ASP A 12 -7.08 1.55 8.82
CA ASP A 12 -7.89 2.15 9.87
C ASP A 12 -7.26 3.41 10.50
N TRP A 13 -5.94 3.55 10.46
CA TRP A 13 -5.25 4.74 10.97
C TRP A 13 -5.54 5.99 10.15
N TYR A 14 -5.95 5.84 8.90
CA TYR A 14 -6.19 6.93 7.94
C TYR A 14 -7.65 7.07 7.53
N PHE A 15 -8.54 6.21 8.05
CA PHE A 15 -9.94 6.17 7.63
C PHE A 15 -10.67 7.50 7.88
N GLU A 16 -10.47 8.14 9.03
CA GLU A 16 -11.15 9.40 9.36
C GLU A 16 -10.73 10.55 8.42
N ASP A 17 -9.44 10.60 8.06
CA ASP A 17 -8.91 11.59 7.11
C ASP A 17 -9.46 11.32 5.70
N ALA A 18 -9.39 10.07 5.23
CA ALA A 18 -9.96 9.68 3.93
C ALA A 18 -11.47 9.91 3.85
N LEU A 19 -12.22 9.66 4.93
CA LEU A 19 -13.65 9.95 5.02
C LEU A 19 -13.92 11.44 4.88
N THR A 20 -13.17 12.27 5.61
CA THR A 20 -13.31 13.73 5.57
C THR A 20 -13.07 14.25 4.15
N ASN A 21 -12.02 13.75 3.50
CA ASN A 21 -11.68 14.09 2.13
C ASN A 21 -12.75 13.63 1.13
N TYR A 22 -13.23 12.38 1.25
CA TYR A 22 -14.29 11.85 0.38
C TYR A 22 -15.58 12.67 0.48
N LEU A 23 -16.03 12.97 1.69
CA LEU A 23 -17.22 13.81 1.91
C LEU A 23 -17.05 15.21 1.30
N TYR A 24 -15.85 15.78 1.39
CA TYR A 24 -15.54 17.08 0.79
C TYR A 24 -15.55 17.02 -0.74
N SER A 25 -14.82 16.06 -1.34
CA SER A 25 -14.68 15.90 -2.79
C SER A 25 -16.01 15.67 -3.50
N TYR A 26 -16.91 14.91 -2.88
CA TYR A 26 -18.23 14.60 -3.45
C TYR A 26 -19.36 15.52 -2.94
N GLN A 27 -19.07 16.49 -2.08
CA GLN A 27 -20.06 17.42 -1.50
C GLN A 27 -21.21 16.72 -0.73
N LEU A 28 -20.95 15.53 -0.16
CA LEU A 28 -21.95 14.66 0.49
C LEU A 28 -22.22 15.04 1.95
N GLN A 29 -22.07 16.32 2.30
CA GLN A 29 -22.24 16.78 3.67
C GLN A 29 -23.69 16.52 4.11
N ASN A 30 -23.86 15.62 5.08
CA ASN A 30 -25.13 15.16 5.66
C ASN A 30 -25.91 14.09 4.87
N GLU A 31 -25.27 13.39 3.94
CA GLU A 31 -25.87 12.23 3.26
C GLU A 31 -25.53 10.90 3.95
N GLU A 32 -26.41 9.91 3.83
CA GLU A 32 -26.16 8.55 4.34
C GLU A 32 -25.25 7.81 3.34
N LEU A 33 -24.06 7.43 3.79
CA LEU A 33 -23.10 6.70 2.96
C LEU A 33 -23.55 5.26 2.69
N THR A 34 -23.42 4.83 1.44
CA THR A 34 -23.67 3.46 1.02
C THR A 34 -22.50 2.54 1.38
N LYS A 35 -22.70 1.22 1.26
CA LYS A 35 -21.61 0.26 1.42
C LYS A 35 -20.47 0.46 0.42
N ASP A 36 -20.81 0.90 -0.79
CA ASP A 36 -19.82 1.15 -1.84
C ASP A 36 -18.99 2.39 -1.50
N ASP A 37 -19.62 3.44 -0.95
CA ASP A 37 -18.89 4.62 -0.45
C ASP A 37 -17.88 4.22 0.64
N TYR A 38 -18.28 3.40 1.61
CA TYR A 38 -17.35 2.91 2.63
C TYR A 38 -16.21 2.07 2.04
N ARG A 39 -16.47 1.28 0.99
CA ARG A 39 -15.41 0.52 0.31
C ARG A 39 -14.42 1.45 -0.38
N GLU A 40 -14.89 2.51 -1.03
CA GLU A 40 -14.03 3.51 -1.67
C GLU A 40 -13.22 4.30 -0.64
N ILE A 41 -13.82 4.72 0.46
CA ILE A 41 -13.10 5.41 1.55
C ILE A 41 -12.00 4.51 2.13
N HIS A 42 -12.28 3.22 2.34
CA HIS A 42 -11.25 2.27 2.74
C HIS A 42 -10.15 2.08 1.69
N ARG A 43 -10.49 2.12 0.39
CA ARG A 43 -9.49 2.11 -0.70
C ARG A 43 -8.61 3.34 -0.63
N TRP A 44 -9.16 4.53 -0.42
CA TRP A 44 -8.38 5.76 -0.29
C TRP A 44 -7.46 5.71 0.95
N ALA A 45 -7.99 5.24 2.08
CA ALA A 45 -7.23 5.06 3.32
C ALA A 45 -6.09 4.04 3.18
N ALA A 46 -6.28 2.98 2.40
CA ALA A 46 -5.30 1.91 2.20
C ALA A 46 -4.41 2.10 0.97
N ASN A 47 -4.60 3.16 0.18
CA ASN A 47 -4.01 3.29 -1.17
C ASN A 47 -2.49 3.18 -1.13
N HIS A 48 -1.83 3.91 -0.22
CA HIS A 48 -0.37 3.85 -0.04
C HIS A 48 0.12 2.47 0.37
N ILE A 49 -0.59 1.75 1.24
CA ILE A 49 -0.27 0.36 1.59
C ILE A 49 -0.40 -0.52 0.34
N GLY A 50 -1.46 -0.30 -0.44
CA GLY A 50 -1.73 -0.99 -1.69
C GLY A 50 -0.58 -0.89 -2.70
N PHE A 51 -0.04 0.31 -2.94
CA PHE A 51 1.12 0.49 -3.84
C PHE A 51 2.33 -0.33 -3.37
N PHE A 52 2.64 -0.30 -2.07
CA PHE A 52 3.77 -1.05 -1.53
C PHE A 52 3.57 -2.56 -1.64
N VAL A 53 2.36 -3.04 -1.31
CA VAL A 53 2.03 -4.46 -1.40
C VAL A 53 2.02 -4.94 -2.84
N THR A 54 1.58 -4.12 -3.80
CA THR A 54 1.75 -4.42 -5.23
C THR A 54 3.22 -4.64 -5.55
N TRP A 55 4.11 -3.76 -5.09
CA TRP A 55 5.56 -3.92 -5.31
C TRP A 55 6.09 -5.21 -4.70
N LEU A 56 5.69 -5.56 -3.48
CA LEU A 56 6.06 -6.83 -2.85
C LEU A 56 5.61 -8.04 -3.66
N ILE A 57 4.39 -8.01 -4.21
CA ILE A 57 3.84 -9.12 -5.01
C ILE A 57 4.58 -9.26 -6.34
N GLN A 58 4.81 -8.13 -7.03
CA GLN A 58 5.52 -8.11 -8.31
C GLN A 58 6.98 -8.56 -8.20
N HIS A 59 7.60 -8.39 -7.02
CA HIS A 59 8.98 -8.80 -6.73
C HIS A 59 9.10 -10.16 -6.04
N ASP A 60 8.02 -10.95 -5.98
CA ASP A 60 7.99 -12.22 -5.25
C ASP A 60 8.43 -12.08 -3.77
N ALA A 61 8.24 -10.91 -3.17
CA ALA A 61 8.61 -10.56 -1.80
C ALA A 61 7.45 -10.68 -0.80
N LYS A 62 6.19 -10.76 -1.27
CA LYS A 62 5.02 -11.07 -0.45
C LYS A 62 5.05 -12.55 -0.03
N GLU A 63 4.90 -12.82 1.26
CA GLU A 63 4.71 -14.14 1.82
C GLU A 63 3.24 -14.56 1.66
N MET A 64 3.01 -15.80 1.23
CA MET A 64 1.65 -16.36 1.11
C MET A 64 1.27 -17.00 2.44
N MET A 65 0.16 -16.56 3.03
CA MET A 65 -0.30 -16.98 4.35
C MET A 65 -1.18 -18.23 4.27
N THR A 66 -1.96 -18.35 3.19
CA THR A 66 -2.83 -19.52 2.96
C THR A 66 -2.84 -19.91 1.47
N PRO A 67 -3.07 -21.20 1.13
CA PRO A 67 -3.18 -21.61 -0.27
C PRO A 67 -4.31 -20.91 -1.04
N ASP A 68 -5.37 -20.47 -0.36
CA ASP A 68 -6.53 -19.81 -1.00
C ASP A 68 -6.15 -18.43 -1.57
N GLU A 69 -5.08 -17.83 -1.06
CA GLU A 69 -4.55 -16.52 -1.48
C GLU A 69 -3.85 -16.57 -2.86
N GLU A 70 -3.43 -17.77 -3.31
CA GLU A 70 -2.63 -17.95 -4.54
C GLU A 70 -3.29 -17.34 -5.78
N THR A 71 -4.60 -17.53 -5.93
CA THR A 71 -5.35 -16.98 -7.07
C THR A 71 -5.36 -15.44 -7.02
N SER A 72 -5.51 -14.86 -5.83
CA SER A 72 -5.54 -13.40 -5.70
C SER A 72 -4.16 -12.77 -5.88
N LEU A 73 -3.11 -13.43 -5.38
CA LEU A 73 -1.72 -13.05 -5.63
C LEU A 73 -1.41 -13.04 -7.13
N GLN A 74 -1.80 -14.09 -7.84
CA GLN A 74 -1.60 -14.17 -9.28
C GLN A 74 -2.39 -13.10 -10.03
N SER A 75 -3.62 -12.79 -9.58
CA SER A 75 -4.43 -11.71 -10.15
C SER A 75 -3.76 -10.33 -10.04
N VAL A 76 -3.06 -10.06 -8.92
CA VAL A 76 -2.26 -8.82 -8.78
C VAL A 76 -1.04 -8.85 -9.70
N LYS A 77 -0.33 -9.99 -9.79
CA LYS A 77 0.81 -10.14 -10.73
C LYS A 77 0.40 -9.90 -12.18
N ASP A 78 -0.76 -10.40 -12.56
CA ASP A 78 -1.33 -10.27 -13.92
C ASP A 78 -2.03 -8.91 -14.15
N GLU A 79 -1.88 -7.97 -13.21
CA GLU A 79 -2.42 -6.62 -13.26
C GLU A 79 -3.96 -6.54 -13.37
N GLN A 80 -4.66 -7.55 -12.85
CA GLN A 80 -6.13 -7.63 -12.87
C GLN A 80 -6.78 -7.16 -11.57
N THR A 81 -6.05 -7.25 -10.44
CA THR A 81 -6.51 -6.78 -9.13
C THR A 81 -5.53 -5.75 -8.58
N LEU A 82 -6.02 -4.59 -8.15
CA LEU A 82 -5.17 -3.59 -7.52
C LEU A 82 -4.66 -4.10 -6.17
N GLY A 83 -3.41 -3.77 -5.81
CA GLY A 83 -2.85 -4.15 -4.51
C GLY A 83 -3.66 -3.66 -3.32
N VAL A 84 -4.30 -2.49 -3.42
CA VAL A 84 -5.20 -1.96 -2.37
C VAL A 84 -6.41 -2.85 -2.13
N ASP A 85 -6.97 -3.46 -3.18
CA ASP A 85 -8.08 -4.40 -3.04
C ASP A 85 -7.62 -5.69 -2.40
N TYR A 86 -6.48 -6.19 -2.85
CA TYR A 86 -5.85 -7.35 -2.24
C TYR A 86 -5.58 -7.12 -0.73
N VAL A 87 -5.07 -5.95 -0.34
CA VAL A 87 -4.81 -5.61 1.07
C VAL A 87 -6.10 -5.61 1.89
N LEU A 88 -7.18 -5.04 1.36
CA LEU A 88 -8.46 -4.97 2.08
C LEU A 88 -9.15 -6.33 2.17
N ASP A 89 -9.07 -7.13 1.12
CA ASP A 89 -9.79 -8.40 1.02
C ASP A 89 -9.03 -9.58 1.65
N TRP A 90 -7.68 -9.54 1.68
CA TRP A 90 -6.84 -10.66 2.15
C TRP A 90 -5.94 -10.34 3.34
N CYS A 91 -5.63 -9.06 3.58
CA CYS A 91 -4.72 -8.65 4.65
C CYS A 91 -5.43 -7.86 5.78
N ASP A 92 -6.77 -7.87 5.84
CA ASP A 92 -7.58 -7.08 6.78
C ASP A 92 -7.18 -5.58 6.81
N GLY A 93 -6.76 -5.03 5.66
CA GLY A 93 -6.30 -3.65 5.55
C GLY A 93 -4.96 -3.36 6.24
N LYS A 94 -4.14 -4.38 6.52
CA LYS A 94 -2.89 -4.27 7.28
C LYS A 94 -1.69 -4.69 6.45
N LEU A 95 -0.53 -4.16 6.82
CA LEU A 95 0.77 -4.67 6.43
C LEU A 95 1.57 -4.99 7.70
N GLY A 96 2.02 -6.24 7.83
CA GLY A 96 2.91 -6.68 8.89
C GLY A 96 4.17 -7.37 8.37
N THR A 97 5.15 -7.56 9.24
CA THR A 97 6.42 -8.22 8.86
C THR A 97 6.23 -9.68 8.43
N MET A 98 5.17 -10.35 8.89
CA MET A 98 4.85 -11.72 8.46
C MET A 98 4.33 -11.77 7.02
N ASP A 99 3.81 -10.67 6.48
CA ASP A 99 3.41 -10.59 5.07
C ASP A 99 4.64 -10.53 4.15
N VAL A 100 5.84 -10.34 4.69
CA VAL A 100 7.05 -10.14 3.90
C VAL A 100 7.96 -11.34 4.02
N LYS A 101 8.41 -11.88 2.88
CA LYS A 101 9.42 -12.93 2.85
C LYS A 101 10.68 -12.49 3.56
N ARG A 102 11.30 -13.44 4.27
CA ARG A 102 12.43 -13.19 5.17
C ARG A 102 13.58 -12.38 4.55
N ASP A 103 13.90 -12.63 3.28
CA ASP A 103 15.03 -11.97 2.60
C ASP A 103 14.77 -10.48 2.32
N PHE A 104 13.50 -10.04 2.35
CA PHE A 104 13.10 -8.65 2.15
C PHE A 104 12.78 -7.92 3.46
N GLN A 105 12.52 -8.63 4.56
CA GLN A 105 12.09 -8.02 5.84
C GLN A 105 13.04 -6.91 6.32
N ALA A 106 14.35 -7.10 6.18
CA ALA A 106 15.32 -6.11 6.65
C ALA A 106 15.30 -4.81 5.82
N PHE A 107 15.00 -4.90 4.52
CA PHE A 107 14.79 -3.73 3.66
C PHE A 107 13.45 -3.07 3.99
N VAL A 108 12.36 -3.86 4.03
CA VAL A 108 11.01 -3.33 4.28
C VAL A 108 10.96 -2.60 5.62
N ASN A 109 11.52 -3.17 6.68
CA ASN A 109 11.53 -2.50 7.99
C ASN A 109 12.28 -1.16 7.96
N ASP A 110 13.45 -1.10 7.31
CA ASP A 110 14.24 0.14 7.23
C ASP A 110 13.55 1.19 6.34
N TYR A 111 13.17 0.81 5.11
CA TYR A 111 12.60 1.73 4.14
C TYR A 111 11.18 2.18 4.48
N TYR A 112 10.30 1.24 4.87
CA TYR A 112 8.90 1.55 5.15
C TYR A 112 8.75 2.48 6.35
N GLU A 113 9.53 2.26 7.41
CA GLU A 113 9.48 3.06 8.63
C GLU A 113 10.02 4.49 8.42
N HIS A 114 11.06 4.68 7.60
CA HIS A 114 11.82 5.94 7.60
C HIS A 114 11.63 6.81 6.35
N GLN A 115 11.35 6.21 5.19
CA GLN A 115 11.41 6.91 3.90
C GLN A 115 10.17 6.69 3.02
N TYR A 116 9.54 5.52 3.05
CA TYR A 116 8.46 5.16 2.11
C TYR A 116 7.35 6.20 2.03
N MET A 117 6.79 6.65 3.17
CA MET A 117 5.70 7.61 3.14
C MET A 117 6.11 8.99 2.61
N LYS A 118 7.39 9.38 2.72
CA LYS A 118 7.88 10.62 2.12
C LYS A 118 7.94 10.48 0.61
N ASP A 119 8.53 9.39 0.12
CA ASP A 119 8.65 9.11 -1.32
C ASP A 119 7.27 8.98 -1.97
N TYR A 120 6.34 8.27 -1.32
CA TYR A 120 4.95 8.17 -1.76
C TYR A 120 4.27 9.54 -1.80
N SER A 121 4.39 10.35 -0.75
CA SER A 121 3.75 11.66 -0.70
C SER A 121 4.32 12.62 -1.75
N GLU A 122 5.64 12.60 -1.95
CA GLU A 122 6.30 13.41 -2.99
C GLU A 122 5.86 12.99 -4.39
N PHE A 123 5.75 11.69 -4.66
CA PHE A 123 5.23 11.16 -5.93
C PHE A 123 3.78 11.63 -6.19
N VAL A 124 2.90 11.46 -5.20
CA VAL A 124 1.48 11.85 -5.34
C VAL A 124 1.34 13.33 -5.64
N VAL A 125 2.08 14.19 -4.92
CA VAL A 125 1.98 15.64 -5.07
C VAL A 125 2.64 16.14 -6.35
N ASN A 126 3.83 15.63 -6.70
CA ASN A 126 4.64 16.21 -7.77
C ASN A 126 4.40 15.55 -9.14
N ASP A 127 4.09 14.26 -9.17
CA ASP A 127 3.95 13.49 -10.40
C ASP A 127 2.48 13.25 -10.77
N LEU A 128 1.62 12.98 -9.78
CA LEU A 128 0.18 12.80 -10.02
C LEU A 128 -0.62 14.10 -9.91
N TYR A 129 -0.06 15.14 -9.29
CA TYR A 129 -0.75 16.40 -8.98
C TYR A 129 -2.02 16.19 -8.14
N ASP A 130 -1.96 15.23 -7.23
CA ASP A 130 -3.05 14.85 -6.33
C ASP A 130 -2.59 14.97 -4.85
N LEU A 131 -3.46 14.59 -3.91
CA LEU A 131 -3.17 14.59 -2.48
C LEU A 131 -3.31 13.17 -1.90
N PRO A 132 -2.40 12.74 -1.00
CA PRO A 132 -2.56 11.48 -0.29
C PRO A 132 -3.93 11.39 0.39
N LEU A 133 -4.56 10.22 0.34
CA LEU A 133 -5.90 9.94 0.90
C LEU A 133 -7.07 10.64 0.18
N GLU A 134 -6.87 11.22 -0.99
CA GLU A 134 -7.94 11.87 -1.78
C GLU A 134 -8.21 11.18 -3.13
N PHE A 135 -7.50 10.08 -3.41
CA PHE A 135 -7.58 9.38 -4.68
C PHE A 135 -7.35 7.87 -4.54
N LEU A 136 -7.67 7.17 -5.61
CA LEU A 136 -7.38 5.75 -5.83
C LEU A 136 -6.43 5.62 -7.02
N GLY A 137 -5.26 5.00 -6.80
CA GLY A 137 -4.28 4.82 -7.87
C GLY A 137 -4.68 3.73 -8.87
N SER A 138 -4.19 3.89 -10.09
CA SER A 138 -4.28 2.93 -11.18
C SER A 138 -3.00 2.10 -11.34
N TRP A 139 -3.01 1.14 -12.27
CA TRP A 139 -1.79 0.42 -12.65
C TRP A 139 -0.78 1.33 -13.34
N GLU A 140 -1.24 2.31 -14.12
CA GLU A 140 -0.39 3.33 -14.72
C GLU A 140 0.34 4.14 -13.65
N ASP A 141 -0.36 4.56 -12.59
CA ASP A 141 0.26 5.26 -11.45
C ASP A 141 1.26 4.37 -10.72
N TYR A 142 0.92 3.09 -10.51
CA TYR A 142 1.85 2.12 -9.92
C TYR A 142 3.12 1.98 -10.74
N HIS A 143 3.02 1.87 -12.07
CA HIS A 143 4.19 1.75 -12.95
C HIS A 143 5.08 2.99 -12.95
N LEU A 144 4.53 4.17 -12.65
CA LEU A 144 5.30 5.40 -12.44
C LEU A 144 6.03 5.39 -11.08
N PHE A 145 5.41 4.84 -10.04
CA PHE A 145 5.98 4.84 -8.69
C PHE A 145 6.93 3.67 -8.40
N ALA A 146 6.70 2.49 -8.98
CA ALA A 146 7.50 1.30 -8.75
C ALA A 146 9.02 1.53 -8.90
N PRO A 147 9.51 2.29 -9.91
CA PRO A 147 10.93 2.63 -10.02
C PRO A 147 11.53 3.37 -8.82
N VAL A 148 10.73 4.11 -8.06
CA VAL A 148 11.16 4.79 -6.82
C VAL A 148 11.50 3.76 -5.75
N ILE A 149 10.63 2.76 -5.57
CA ILE A 149 10.85 1.66 -4.62
C ILE A 149 12.01 0.77 -5.11
N ASP A 150 12.12 0.51 -6.41
CA ASP A 150 13.24 -0.24 -7.00
C ASP A 150 14.58 0.44 -6.69
N GLN A 151 14.65 1.76 -6.83
CA GLN A 151 15.85 2.53 -6.52
C GLN A 151 16.16 2.50 -5.01
N ALA A 152 15.15 2.62 -4.15
CA ALA A 152 15.33 2.50 -2.70
C ALA A 152 15.86 1.11 -2.32
N TYR A 153 15.35 0.05 -2.96
CA TYR A 153 15.84 -1.31 -2.74
C TYR A 153 17.28 -1.49 -3.25
N ALA A 154 17.61 -0.98 -4.44
CA ALA A 154 18.96 -1.01 -4.98
C ALA A 154 19.96 -0.25 -4.08
N ASP A 155 19.58 0.94 -3.59
CA ASP A 155 20.35 1.72 -2.63
C ASP A 155 20.59 0.93 -1.33
N TYR A 156 19.57 0.25 -0.82
CA TYR A 156 19.69 -0.59 0.37
C TYR A 156 20.68 -1.74 0.16
N LEU A 157 20.62 -2.42 -0.99
CA LEU A 157 21.58 -3.47 -1.36
C LEU A 157 23.01 -2.92 -1.52
N ALA A 158 23.15 -1.66 -1.93
CA ALA A 158 24.42 -0.95 -1.98
C ALA A 158 24.93 -0.47 -0.60
N GLY A 159 24.15 -0.67 0.47
CA GLY A 159 24.53 -0.38 1.85
C GLY A 159 23.98 0.93 2.41
N LYS A 160 23.14 1.67 1.67
CA LYS A 160 22.39 2.81 2.21
C LYS A 160 21.38 2.31 3.24
N ARG A 161 21.17 3.08 4.29
CA ARG A 161 20.13 2.85 5.30
C ARG A 161 19.34 4.14 5.45
N PHE A 162 18.06 4.02 5.82
CA PHE A 162 17.11 5.15 5.76
C PHE A 162 16.90 5.84 7.11
N HIS A 163 17.57 5.35 8.18
CA HIS A 163 17.59 5.88 9.55
C HIS A 163 17.91 7.38 9.70
#